data_AF-A0A2G9N6Q1-F1
#
_entry.id   AF-A0A2G9N6Q1-F1
#
_cell.length_a   1.000
_cell.length_b   1.000
_cell.length_c   1.000
_cell.angle_alpha   90.00
_cell.angle_beta   90.00
_cell.angle_gamma   90.00
#
_symmetry.space_group_name_H-M   'P 1'
#
loop_
_entity.id
_entity.type
_entity.pdbx_description
1 polymer ?
#
loop_
_entity_poly.entity_id
_entity_poly.type
_entity_poly.pdbx_seq_one_letter_code
_entity_poly.pdbx_strand_id
1 'polypeptide(L)'
;MVSMNDVPVNDLIDNTAEKLKKIPEIKPLPWATFVKTGMHKERPPIRADWWYVRAAAVLRSVAKLGPVGVSKLRTKYGGRKNRGHKPDKFFRGSGNILRKILQQLEKAQLVKKVEKGGRKGRILAPKGASLLSNAAFDVSKMPPKKKEEKIEAKPAHIHTHAPQEKKLEVKNPAEAMPKQEKPVHQVQPSKEGNKNE
;
A
#
# COMPACT_ATOMS: atom_id res chain seq x y z
N MET A 1 -31.45 -15.88 -0.93
CA MET A 1 -30.70 -15.06 -1.91
C MET A 1 -29.61 -14.34 -1.16
N VAL A 2 -28.33 -14.46 -1.55
CA VAL A 2 -27.20 -13.85 -0.84
C VAL A 2 -27.01 -12.40 -1.28
N SER A 3 -26.89 -11.49 -0.32
CA SER A 3 -26.67 -10.06 -0.51
C SER A 3 -25.20 -9.67 -0.33
N MET A 4 -24.84 -8.51 -0.88
CA MET A 4 -23.51 -7.88 -0.76
C MET A 4 -23.09 -7.56 0.70
N ASN A 5 -24.04 -7.63 1.65
CA ASN A 5 -23.81 -7.35 3.07
C ASN A 5 -23.55 -8.62 3.90
N ASP A 6 -23.88 -9.80 3.39
CA ASP A 6 -23.88 -11.06 4.15
C ASP A 6 -22.50 -11.75 4.13
N VAL A 7 -21.51 -11.10 3.50
CA VAL A 7 -20.23 -11.67 3.09
C VAL A 7 -19.07 -10.77 3.55
N PRO A 8 -17.93 -11.33 4.00
CA PRO A 8 -16.73 -10.56 4.33
C PRO A 8 -16.32 -9.58 3.21
N VAL A 9 -16.05 -8.33 3.61
CA VAL A 9 -15.86 -7.22 2.66
C VAL A 9 -14.61 -7.40 1.80
N ASN A 10 -13.54 -7.97 2.35
CA ASN A 10 -12.28 -8.14 1.63
C ASN A 10 -12.41 -9.21 0.55
N ASP A 11 -12.89 -10.40 0.92
CA ASP A 11 -13.07 -11.54 0.00
C ASP A 11 -14.06 -11.20 -1.13
N LEU A 12 -15.13 -10.46 -0.82
CA LEU A 12 -16.05 -9.91 -1.82
C LEU A 12 -15.33 -8.97 -2.80
N ILE A 13 -14.45 -8.08 -2.32
CA ILE A 13 -13.71 -7.14 -3.17
C ILE A 13 -12.70 -7.89 -4.05
N ASP A 14 -12.00 -8.90 -3.52
CA ASP A 14 -11.02 -9.69 -4.26
C ASP A 14 -11.68 -10.54 -5.36
N ASN A 15 -12.74 -11.31 -5.05
CA ASN A 15 -13.49 -12.05 -6.06
C ASN A 15 -14.15 -11.11 -7.09
N THR A 16 -14.72 -9.98 -6.64
CA THR A 16 -15.22 -8.96 -7.59
C THR A 16 -14.10 -8.47 -8.50
N ALA A 17 -12.89 -8.22 -7.99
CA ALA A 17 -11.75 -7.78 -8.80
C ALA A 17 -11.35 -8.83 -9.85
N GLU A 18 -11.38 -10.11 -9.53
CA GLU A 18 -11.16 -11.21 -10.48
C GLU A 18 -12.22 -11.24 -11.60
N LYS A 19 -13.49 -11.01 -11.26
CA LYS A 19 -14.56 -10.88 -12.27
C LYS A 19 -14.37 -9.63 -13.14
N LEU A 20 -13.92 -8.51 -12.56
CA LEU A 20 -13.64 -7.29 -13.33
C LEU A 20 -12.41 -7.43 -14.24
N LYS A 21 -11.42 -8.29 -13.93
CA LYS A 21 -10.28 -8.60 -14.83
C LYS A 21 -10.74 -9.20 -16.16
N LYS A 22 -11.85 -9.95 -16.16
CA LYS A 22 -12.42 -10.58 -17.35
C LYS A 22 -13.12 -9.58 -18.30
N ILE A 23 -13.36 -8.34 -17.84
CA ILE A 23 -14.06 -7.31 -18.63
C ILE A 23 -13.02 -6.46 -19.38
N PRO A 24 -13.00 -6.48 -20.74
CA PRO A 24 -11.93 -5.84 -21.53
C PRO A 24 -11.93 -4.30 -21.44
N GLU A 25 -13.02 -3.70 -20.98
CA GLU A 25 -13.18 -2.25 -20.83
C GLU A 25 -12.52 -1.69 -19.57
N ILE A 26 -12.33 -2.54 -18.55
CA ILE A 26 -11.73 -2.17 -17.27
C ILE A 26 -10.25 -2.55 -17.32
N LYS A 27 -9.45 -1.79 -18.07
CA LYS A 27 -8.00 -1.97 -18.13
C LYS A 27 -7.27 -0.89 -17.31
N PRO A 28 -6.17 -1.21 -16.61
CA PRO A 28 -5.30 -0.17 -16.06
C PRO A 28 -4.80 0.72 -17.20
N LEU A 29 -4.74 2.04 -16.97
CA LEU A 29 -4.13 2.96 -17.93
C LEU A 29 -2.58 2.86 -17.81
N PRO A 30 -1.80 3.21 -18.86
CA PRO A 30 -0.33 3.06 -18.83
C PRO A 30 0.35 3.72 -17.62
N TRP A 31 -0.15 4.87 -17.18
CA TRP A 31 0.37 5.58 -16.00
C TRP A 31 0.00 4.93 -14.65
N ALA A 32 -0.89 3.94 -14.61
CA ALA A 32 -1.39 3.35 -13.36
C ALA A 32 -0.29 2.66 -12.55
N THR A 33 0.70 2.06 -13.19
CA THR A 33 1.83 1.38 -12.53
C THR A 33 2.70 2.36 -11.74
N PHE A 34 2.84 3.60 -12.21
CA PHE A 34 3.80 4.58 -11.68
C PHE A 34 3.20 5.51 -10.61
N VAL A 35 1.87 5.59 -10.49
CA VAL A 35 1.21 6.58 -9.61
C VAL A 35 0.87 6.05 -8.22
N LYS A 36 1.01 6.94 -7.24
CA LYS A 36 0.39 6.76 -5.92
C LYS A 36 -1.12 7.03 -5.94
N THR A 37 -1.84 6.36 -5.06
CA THR A 37 -3.32 6.37 -5.03
C THR A 37 -3.95 7.64 -4.45
N GLY A 38 -3.16 8.49 -3.80
CA GLY A 38 -3.60 9.78 -3.26
C GLY A 38 -2.44 10.57 -2.64
N MET A 39 -2.70 11.85 -2.33
CA MET A 39 -1.71 12.76 -1.73
C MET A 39 -1.22 12.29 -0.35
N HIS A 40 -2.03 11.51 0.36
CA HIS A 40 -1.73 10.94 1.68
C HIS A 40 -0.88 9.66 1.63
N LYS A 41 -0.51 9.16 0.44
CA LYS A 41 0.41 8.03 0.30
C LYS A 41 1.79 8.52 -0.10
N GLU A 42 2.80 7.79 0.35
CA GLU A 42 4.20 8.01 0.02
C GLU A 42 4.59 7.14 -1.18
N ARG A 43 4.44 5.83 -1.04
CA ARG A 43 4.75 4.82 -2.06
C ARG A 43 3.54 4.45 -2.94
N PRO A 44 3.76 3.98 -4.18
CA PRO A 44 2.72 3.38 -5.02
C PRO A 44 2.22 2.03 -4.43
N PRO A 45 1.10 1.47 -4.91
CA PRO A 45 0.62 0.16 -4.47
C PRO A 45 1.58 -0.96 -4.90
N ILE A 46 1.88 -1.87 -3.96
CA ILE A 46 2.74 -3.05 -4.21
C ILE A 46 2.03 -4.08 -5.11
N ARG A 47 0.71 -4.24 -4.93
CA ARG A 47 -0.11 -5.22 -5.64
C ARG A 47 -0.37 -4.78 -7.09
N ALA A 48 0.09 -5.55 -8.07
CA ALA A 48 -0.02 -5.19 -9.50
C ALA A 48 -1.47 -4.97 -9.98
N ASP A 49 -2.42 -5.80 -9.54
CA ASP A 49 -3.85 -5.70 -9.88
C ASP A 49 -4.64 -4.70 -9.01
N TRP A 50 -3.96 -3.76 -8.33
CA TRP A 50 -4.61 -2.76 -7.46
C TRP A 50 -5.71 -1.95 -8.15
N TRP A 51 -5.62 -1.75 -9.47
CA TRP A 51 -6.64 -1.04 -10.26
C TRP A 51 -7.99 -1.76 -10.19
N TYR A 52 -7.98 -3.09 -10.34
CA TYR A 52 -9.16 -3.95 -10.28
C TYR A 52 -9.76 -4.01 -8.87
N VAL A 53 -8.90 -4.17 -7.86
CA VAL A 53 -9.29 -4.12 -6.44
C VAL A 53 -9.95 -2.77 -6.11
N ARG A 54 -9.42 -1.67 -6.65
CA ARG A 54 -10.02 -0.34 -6.45
C ARG A 54 -11.31 -0.15 -7.24
N ALA A 55 -11.44 -0.72 -8.44
CA ALA A 55 -12.68 -0.72 -9.21
C ALA A 55 -13.79 -1.49 -8.49
N ALA A 56 -13.49 -2.67 -7.94
CA ALA A 56 -14.40 -3.46 -7.11
C ALA A 56 -14.86 -2.70 -5.85
N ALA A 57 -13.92 -2.10 -5.11
CA ALA A 57 -14.22 -1.28 -3.94
C ALA A 57 -15.08 -0.05 -4.29
N VAL A 58 -14.82 0.61 -5.43
CA VAL A 58 -15.63 1.73 -5.94
C VAL A 58 -17.04 1.26 -6.30
N LEU A 59 -17.19 0.12 -6.99
CA LEU A 59 -18.50 -0.45 -7.35
C LEU A 59 -19.34 -0.75 -6.10
N ARG A 60 -18.78 -1.45 -5.10
CA ARG A 60 -19.39 -1.66 -3.79
C ARG A 60 -19.74 -0.35 -3.07
N SER A 61 -18.91 0.68 -3.23
CA SER A 61 -19.16 1.99 -2.61
C SER A 61 -20.31 2.75 -3.26
N VAL A 62 -20.49 2.64 -4.57
CA VAL A 62 -21.66 3.17 -5.29
C VAL A 62 -22.92 2.41 -4.87
N ALA A 63 -22.86 1.08 -4.79
CA ALA A 63 -23.96 0.24 -4.32
C ALA A 63 -24.46 0.65 -2.92
N LYS A 64 -23.56 0.85 -1.94
CA LYS A 64 -23.95 1.19 -0.55
C LYS A 64 -24.37 2.66 -0.34
N LEU A 65 -23.87 3.60 -1.14
CA LEU A 65 -24.04 5.05 -0.87
C LEU A 65 -25.00 5.77 -1.84
N GLY A 66 -25.64 5.05 -2.77
CA GLY A 66 -26.61 5.60 -3.71
C GLY A 66 -25.97 6.57 -4.73
N PRO A 67 -26.56 7.75 -5.00
CA PRO A 67 -26.00 8.74 -5.93
C PRO A 67 -24.64 9.30 -5.44
N VAL A 68 -23.56 8.79 -6.03
CA VAL A 68 -22.19 9.13 -5.62
C VAL A 68 -21.45 9.93 -6.71
N GLY A 69 -20.80 11.01 -6.28
CA GLY A 69 -19.87 11.81 -7.09
C GLY A 69 -18.42 11.60 -6.66
N VAL A 70 -17.48 12.00 -7.53
CA VAL A 70 -16.03 11.86 -7.30
C VAL A 70 -15.59 12.51 -5.98
N SER A 71 -16.18 13.65 -5.59
CA SER A 71 -15.83 14.34 -4.33
C SER A 71 -16.08 13.46 -3.07
N LYS A 72 -17.25 12.80 -2.99
CA LYS A 72 -17.56 11.87 -1.88
C LYS A 72 -16.57 10.69 -1.85
N LEU A 73 -16.25 10.10 -3.00
CA LEU A 73 -15.25 9.02 -3.09
C LEU A 73 -13.84 9.49 -2.71
N ARG A 74 -13.45 10.73 -3.05
CA ARG A 74 -12.15 11.30 -2.64
C ARG A 74 -12.05 11.48 -1.13
N THR A 75 -13.15 11.74 -0.44
CA THR A 75 -13.18 11.71 1.03
C THR A 75 -13.12 10.27 1.56
N LYS A 76 -13.94 9.35 1.01
CA LYS A 76 -13.95 7.94 1.45
C LYS A 76 -12.59 7.22 1.28
N TYR A 77 -11.89 7.51 0.18
CA TYR A 77 -10.54 7.01 -0.11
C TYR A 77 -9.45 8.06 0.18
N GLY A 78 -9.74 9.02 1.07
CA GLY A 78 -8.72 9.87 1.68
C GLY A 78 -8.03 9.15 2.83
N GLY A 79 -7.11 9.86 3.49
CA GLY A 79 -6.39 9.31 4.63
C GLY A 79 -5.57 10.39 5.35
N ARG A 80 -5.05 10.03 6.53
CA ARG A 80 -4.10 10.84 7.27
C ARG A 80 -2.78 10.92 6.49
N LYS A 81 -2.19 12.11 6.38
CA LYS A 81 -0.88 12.34 5.77
C LYS A 81 0.09 12.88 6.82
N ASN A 82 1.25 12.25 6.95
CA ASN A 82 2.39 12.79 7.68
C ASN A 82 2.96 14.02 6.94
N ARG A 83 3.21 15.11 7.68
CA ARG A 83 3.72 16.38 7.15
C ARG A 83 5.11 16.74 7.71
N GLY A 84 5.87 15.73 8.13
CA GLY A 84 7.17 15.89 8.78
C GLY A 84 6.99 16.53 10.16
N HIS A 85 7.61 17.68 10.38
CA HIS A 85 7.51 18.42 11.64
C HIS A 85 6.11 18.99 11.93
N LYS A 86 5.24 19.17 10.92
CA LYS A 86 3.90 19.74 11.14
C LYS A 86 2.88 18.61 11.43
N PRO A 87 1.88 18.83 12.31
CA PRO A 87 0.95 17.78 12.71
C PRO A 87 0.16 17.22 11.53
N ASP A 88 -0.17 15.94 11.67
CA ASP A 88 -0.92 15.12 10.72
C ASP A 88 -2.28 15.73 10.39
N LYS A 89 -2.64 15.70 9.11
CA LYS A 89 -3.96 16.17 8.64
C LYS A 89 -4.57 15.18 7.65
N PHE A 90 -5.89 15.17 7.57
CA PHE A 90 -6.62 14.41 6.56
C PHE A 90 -6.45 15.02 5.16
N PHE A 91 -6.04 14.21 4.18
CA PHE A 91 -6.01 14.60 2.76
C PHE A 91 -6.87 13.67 1.91
N ARG A 92 -7.65 14.29 1.03
CA ARG A 92 -8.50 13.61 0.03
C ARG A 92 -7.67 12.74 -0.93
N GLY A 93 -8.25 11.62 -1.34
CA GLY A 93 -7.68 10.71 -2.35
C GLY A 93 -7.57 11.33 -3.75
N SER A 94 -6.88 10.62 -4.66
CA SER A 94 -6.70 11.06 -6.05
C SER A 94 -8.04 11.13 -6.79
N GLY A 95 -8.36 12.31 -7.33
CA GLY A 95 -9.57 12.50 -8.12
C GLY A 95 -9.49 11.86 -9.51
N ASN A 96 -8.30 11.80 -10.12
CA ASN A 96 -8.14 11.28 -11.47
C ASN A 96 -8.39 9.76 -11.53
N ILE A 97 -7.78 9.00 -10.62
CA ILE A 97 -7.96 7.54 -10.49
C ILE A 97 -9.45 7.20 -10.35
N LEU A 98 -10.14 7.82 -9.37
CA LEU A 98 -11.55 7.57 -9.11
C LEU A 98 -12.46 7.98 -10.28
N ARG A 99 -12.14 9.07 -10.98
CA ARG A 99 -12.88 9.52 -12.18
C ARG A 99 -12.71 8.51 -13.33
N LYS A 100 -11.50 8.06 -13.60
CA LYS A 100 -11.19 7.12 -14.70
C LYS A 100 -11.79 5.74 -14.45
N ILE A 101 -11.72 5.23 -13.23
CA ILE A 101 -12.42 4.00 -12.81
C ILE A 101 -13.94 4.13 -13.02
N LEU A 102 -14.56 5.23 -12.58
CA LEU A 102 -16.00 5.44 -12.80
C LEU A 102 -16.36 5.52 -14.29
N GLN A 103 -15.52 6.14 -15.12
CA GLN A 103 -15.72 6.17 -16.58
C GLN A 103 -15.63 4.78 -17.21
N GLN A 104 -14.74 3.91 -16.73
CA GLN A 104 -14.64 2.51 -17.20
C GLN A 104 -15.83 1.66 -16.75
N LEU A 105 -16.27 1.80 -15.50
CA LEU A 105 -17.47 1.13 -14.97
C LEU A 105 -18.77 1.60 -15.67
N GLU A 106 -18.78 2.85 -16.14
CA GLU A 106 -19.87 3.42 -16.92
C GLU A 106 -19.90 2.84 -18.34
N LYS A 107 -18.75 2.77 -19.04
CA LYS A 107 -18.64 2.10 -20.35
C LYS A 107 -19.11 0.64 -20.27
N ALA A 108 -18.65 -0.10 -19.25
CA ALA A 108 -19.01 -1.50 -19.02
C ALA A 108 -20.48 -1.73 -18.61
N GLN A 109 -21.28 -0.66 -18.52
CA GLN A 109 -22.69 -0.63 -18.12
C GLN A 109 -22.95 -1.19 -16.71
N LEU A 110 -21.94 -1.21 -15.83
CA LEU A 110 -22.07 -1.61 -14.44
C LEU A 110 -22.60 -0.47 -13.55
N VAL A 111 -22.44 0.78 -14.02
CA VAL A 111 -22.81 2.01 -13.33
C VAL A 111 -23.50 2.95 -14.32
N LYS A 112 -24.59 3.60 -13.90
CA LYS A 112 -25.32 4.61 -14.68
C LYS A 112 -25.15 6.00 -14.06
N LYS A 113 -25.06 7.05 -14.89
CA LYS A 113 -25.22 8.44 -14.42
C LYS A 113 -26.70 8.69 -14.10
N VAL A 114 -26.96 9.43 -13.04
CA VAL A 114 -28.32 9.85 -12.65
C VAL A 114 -28.28 11.29 -12.13
N GLU A 115 -29.23 12.10 -12.61
CA GLU A 115 -29.43 13.48 -12.18
C GLU A 115 -30.79 13.60 -11.48
N LYS A 116 -30.90 13.07 -10.26
CA LYS A 116 -32.13 13.14 -9.44
C LYS A 116 -32.04 14.32 -8.47
N GLY A 117 -32.95 15.30 -8.61
CA GLY A 117 -33.08 16.44 -7.69
C GLY A 117 -31.81 17.29 -7.57
N GLY A 118 -31.24 17.75 -8.70
CA GLY A 118 -30.03 18.58 -8.76
C GLY A 118 -28.72 17.88 -8.37
N ARG A 119 -28.77 16.69 -7.75
CA ARG A 119 -27.60 15.95 -7.28
C ARG A 119 -27.05 15.02 -8.37
N LYS A 120 -26.19 15.55 -9.23
CA LYS A 120 -25.48 14.80 -10.29
C LYS A 120 -24.61 13.68 -9.69
N GLY A 121 -24.99 12.42 -9.93
CA GLY A 121 -24.39 11.25 -9.30
C GLY A 121 -24.22 10.06 -10.23
N ARG A 122 -23.64 8.99 -9.70
CA ARG A 122 -23.61 7.65 -10.30
C ARG A 122 -24.38 6.71 -9.39
N ILE A 123 -25.17 5.81 -9.99
CA ILE A 123 -25.92 4.75 -9.31
C ILE A 123 -25.54 3.41 -9.95
N LEU A 124 -25.65 2.32 -9.20
CA LEU A 124 -25.41 0.97 -9.68
C LEU A 124 -26.41 0.59 -10.79
N ALA A 125 -25.95 -0.06 -11.86
CA ALA A 125 -26.83 -0.63 -12.89
C ALA A 125 -27.31 -2.03 -12.49
N PRO A 126 -28.42 -2.56 -13.07
CA PRO A 126 -28.85 -3.94 -12.84
C PRO A 126 -27.75 -4.99 -13.11
N LYS A 127 -26.96 -4.79 -14.17
CA LYS A 127 -25.78 -5.60 -14.51
C LYS A 127 -24.72 -5.56 -13.40
N GLY A 128 -24.50 -4.40 -12.78
CA GLY A 128 -23.59 -4.23 -11.64
C GLY A 128 -24.11 -4.86 -10.35
N ALA A 129 -25.43 -4.82 -10.12
CA ALA A 129 -26.07 -5.52 -9.00
C ALA A 129 -25.95 -7.04 -9.13
N SER A 130 -26.27 -7.60 -10.30
CA SER A 130 -26.11 -9.03 -10.59
C SER A 130 -24.65 -9.49 -10.42
N LEU A 131 -23.67 -8.72 -10.91
CA LEU A 131 -22.25 -9.04 -10.73
C LEU A 131 -21.86 -9.12 -9.25
N LEU A 132 -22.29 -8.15 -8.43
CA LEU A 132 -22.02 -8.13 -6.99
C LEU A 132 -22.72 -9.28 -6.24
N SER A 133 -23.98 -9.59 -6.56
CA SER A 133 -24.70 -10.73 -5.95
C SER A 133 -24.04 -12.07 -6.33
N ASN A 134 -23.62 -12.24 -7.59
CA ASN A 134 -22.91 -13.43 -8.03
C ASN A 134 -21.52 -13.53 -7.36
N ALA A 135 -20.83 -12.41 -7.12
CA ALA A 135 -19.57 -12.42 -6.36
C ALA A 135 -19.80 -12.78 -4.88
N ALA A 136 -20.88 -12.28 -4.26
CA ALA A 136 -21.25 -12.63 -2.89
C ALA A 136 -21.60 -14.13 -2.75
N PHE A 137 -22.36 -14.68 -3.69
CA PHE A 137 -22.72 -16.12 -3.71
C PHE A 137 -21.49 -17.03 -3.81
N ASP A 138 -20.53 -16.70 -4.68
CA ASP A 138 -19.31 -17.49 -4.82
C ASP A 138 -18.45 -17.45 -3.56
N VAL A 139 -18.30 -16.29 -2.91
CA VAL A 139 -17.58 -16.21 -1.62
C VAL A 139 -18.33 -16.94 -0.52
N SER A 140 -19.67 -16.91 -0.50
CA SER A 140 -20.48 -17.66 0.47
C SER A 140 -20.32 -19.19 0.37
N LYS A 141 -19.82 -19.70 -0.76
CA LYS A 141 -19.45 -21.12 -0.93
C LYS A 141 -18.01 -21.43 -0.55
N MET A 142 -17.13 -20.43 -0.54
CA MET A 142 -15.73 -20.61 -0.17
C MET A 142 -15.60 -20.66 1.36
N PRO A 143 -14.78 -21.56 1.92
CA PRO A 143 -14.48 -21.53 3.34
C PRO A 143 -13.77 -20.22 3.70
N PRO A 144 -14.00 -19.66 4.90
CA PRO A 144 -13.34 -18.43 5.32
C PRO A 144 -11.83 -18.64 5.33
N LYS A 145 -11.10 -17.81 4.59
CA LYS A 145 -9.63 -17.78 4.69
C LYS A 145 -9.25 -17.50 6.13
N LYS A 146 -8.52 -18.42 6.77
CA LYS A 146 -7.98 -18.21 8.11
C LYS A 146 -7.22 -16.89 8.11
N LYS A 147 -7.49 -16.02 9.09
CA LYS A 147 -6.71 -14.79 9.25
C LYS A 147 -5.27 -15.21 9.53
N GLU A 148 -4.37 -14.94 8.59
CA GLU A 148 -2.95 -14.95 8.88
C GLU A 148 -2.71 -13.95 10.02
N GLU A 149 -2.34 -14.46 11.18
CA GLU A 149 -2.00 -13.63 12.32
C GLU A 149 -0.77 -12.80 11.94
N LYS A 150 -0.94 -11.47 11.97
CA LYS A 150 0.21 -10.60 11.86
C LYS A 150 1.06 -10.80 13.11
N ILE A 151 2.24 -11.37 12.93
CA ILE A 151 3.28 -11.37 13.95
C ILE A 151 3.60 -9.89 14.24
N GLU A 152 3.02 -9.38 15.33
CA GLU A 152 3.32 -8.04 15.83
C GLU A 152 4.73 -8.05 16.40
N ALA A 153 5.70 -7.59 15.61
CA ALA A 153 7.02 -7.22 16.11
C ALA A 153 6.86 -6.06 17.10
N LYS A 154 6.64 -6.38 18.37
CA LYS A 154 6.69 -5.42 19.47
C LYS A 154 8.10 -4.78 19.48
N PRO A 155 8.24 -3.45 19.51
CA PRO A 155 9.55 -2.83 19.61
C PRO A 155 10.17 -3.21 20.97
N ALA A 156 11.39 -3.74 20.94
CA ALA A 156 12.11 -4.07 22.15
C ALA A 156 12.43 -2.79 22.94
N HIS A 157 11.92 -2.69 24.17
CA HIS A 157 12.40 -1.68 25.11
C HIS A 157 13.84 -2.03 25.52
N ILE A 158 14.77 -1.13 25.23
CA ILE A 158 16.17 -1.26 25.66
C ILE A 158 16.22 -0.94 27.16
N HIS A 159 16.16 -1.98 27.99
CA HIS A 159 16.63 -1.88 29.37
C HIS A 159 18.12 -2.20 29.40
N THR A 160 18.94 -1.18 29.64
CA THR A 160 20.36 -1.31 29.91
C THR A 160 20.58 -2.10 31.21
N HIS A 161 21.02 -3.34 31.09
CA HIS A 161 21.68 -4.07 32.18
C HIS A 161 23.08 -4.47 31.73
N ALA A 162 24.09 -3.91 32.41
CA ALA A 162 25.48 -4.27 32.20
C ALA A 162 25.73 -5.72 32.66
N PRO A 163 26.33 -6.59 31.84
CA PRO A 163 26.73 -7.92 32.27
C PRO A 163 27.90 -7.85 33.26
N GLN A 164 27.75 -8.49 34.42
CA GLN A 164 28.80 -8.61 35.42
C GLN A 164 29.85 -9.66 35.00
N GLU A 165 31.10 -9.42 35.39
CA GLU A 165 32.24 -10.29 35.10
C GLU A 165 32.11 -11.67 35.77
N LYS A 166 32.54 -12.73 35.07
CA LYS A 166 32.90 -14.01 35.69
C LYS A 166 34.38 -14.28 35.46
N LYS A 167 35.14 -14.33 36.55
CA LYS A 167 36.55 -14.75 36.59
C LYS A 167 36.71 -16.17 36.06
N LEU A 168 37.80 -16.39 35.32
CA LEU A 168 38.48 -17.69 35.22
C LEU A 168 39.92 -17.48 35.71
N GLU A 169 40.39 -18.39 36.57
CA GLU A 169 41.68 -18.26 37.25
C GLU A 169 42.88 -18.64 36.37
N VAL A 170 44.04 -18.10 36.77
CA VAL A 170 45.30 -18.09 36.03
C VAL A 170 46.16 -19.31 36.35
N LYS A 171 46.94 -19.79 35.36
CA LYS A 171 48.30 -20.35 35.60
C LYS A 171 49.16 -20.34 34.33
N ASN A 172 50.06 -19.36 34.25
CA ASN A 172 51.26 -19.41 33.40
C ASN A 172 52.38 -20.17 34.14
N PRO A 173 53.41 -20.64 33.41
CA PRO A 173 54.73 -19.98 33.50
C PRO A 173 55.35 -19.75 32.10
N ALA A 174 55.96 -18.57 31.86
CA ALA A 174 57.43 -18.34 31.76
C ALA A 174 58.10 -19.11 30.59
N GLU A 175 58.93 -18.54 29.72
CA GLU A 175 59.50 -17.19 29.57
C GLU A 175 60.05 -17.06 28.11
N ALA A 176 60.51 -15.93 27.53
CA ALA A 176 60.77 -14.57 28.01
C ALA A 176 60.61 -13.55 26.85
N MET A 177 61.20 -12.35 26.98
CA MET A 177 61.49 -11.41 25.87
C MET A 177 62.96 -11.00 25.92
N PRO A 178 63.55 -10.65 24.75
CA PRO A 178 64.35 -9.44 24.69
C PRO A 178 63.86 -8.45 23.62
N LYS A 179 64.29 -7.19 23.78
CA LYS A 179 63.81 -5.99 23.07
C LYS A 179 64.58 -5.76 21.76
N GLN A 180 63.93 -5.14 20.76
CA GLN A 180 64.48 -4.11 19.84
C GLN A 180 63.34 -3.63 18.93
N GLU A 181 62.84 -2.39 19.11
CA GLU A 181 63.21 -1.15 18.39
C GLU A 181 62.24 -0.81 17.25
N LYS A 182 61.82 0.46 17.17
CA LYS A 182 60.89 0.99 16.16
C LYS A 182 61.66 1.82 15.14
N PRO A 183 61.31 1.74 13.84
CA PRO A 183 61.46 2.86 12.93
C PRO A 183 60.12 3.55 12.65
N VAL A 184 60.15 4.87 12.69
CA VAL A 184 59.05 5.76 12.28
C VAL A 184 58.94 5.74 10.74
N HIS A 185 57.74 5.58 10.18
CA HIS A 185 57.55 5.85 8.75
C HIS A 185 57.31 7.34 8.53
N GLN A 186 58.30 8.02 7.95
CA GLN A 186 58.36 9.46 7.80
C GLN A 186 57.77 9.87 6.45
N VAL A 187 56.67 10.62 6.46
CA VAL A 187 56.02 11.14 5.24
C VAL A 187 56.68 12.45 4.81
N GLN A 188 57.37 12.48 3.66
CA GLN A 188 57.73 13.67 2.87
C GLN A 188 58.03 13.25 1.39
N PRO A 189 58.12 14.18 0.41
CA PRO A 189 57.03 15.06 -0.01
C PRO A 189 56.88 15.12 -1.55
N SER A 190 55.85 15.82 -2.03
CA SER A 190 55.70 16.22 -3.43
C SER A 190 56.86 17.10 -3.93
N LYS A 191 57.30 16.90 -5.18
CA LYS A 191 58.19 17.82 -5.91
C LYS A 191 57.55 18.31 -7.21
N GLU A 192 57.99 19.50 -7.61
CA GLU A 192 57.34 20.36 -8.61
C GLU A 192 57.67 19.98 -10.05
N GLY A 193 56.91 20.58 -10.98
CA GLY A 193 56.84 20.17 -12.37
C GLY A 193 58.01 20.59 -13.28
N ASN A 194 57.81 20.32 -14.57
CA ASN A 194 58.49 21.04 -15.64
C ASN A 194 57.52 21.29 -16.80
N LYS A 195 57.86 22.29 -17.61
CA LYS A 195 57.10 22.77 -18.78
C LYS A 195 57.46 21.95 -20.04
N ASN A 196 56.96 22.43 -21.18
CA ASN A 196 57.00 21.87 -22.54
C ASN A 196 55.79 20.93 -22.76
N GLU A 197 54.97 21.09 -23.81
CA GLU A 197 55.11 21.85 -25.06
C GLU A 197 53.77 22.51 -25.46
#